data_AF-A0A2S1T2F6-F1
#
_entry.id   AF-A0A2S1T2F6-F1
#
_cell.length_a   1.000
_cell.length_b   1.000
_cell.length_c   1.000
_cell.angle_alpha   90.00
_cell.angle_beta   90.00
_cell.angle_gamma   90.00
#
_symmetry.space_group_name_H-M   'P 1'
#
loop_
_entity.id
_entity.type
_entity.pdbx_description
1 polymer ?
#
loop_
_entity_poly.entity_id
_entity_poly.type
_entity_poly.pdbx_seq_one_letter_code
_entity_poly.pdbx_strand_id
1 'polypeptide(L)'
;MSLRFPDPEQRAAIAAAARQEGVSMQEYILSAAYARATAVENTFLDAFRESMTRSGDVFAAEPGTTDPSAEQRAAEQRALAELEQPEAGRAA
;
A
#
# COMPACT_ATOMS: atom_id res chain seq x y z
N MET A 1 17.24 -15.82 25.56
CA MET A 1 17.95 -16.56 24.49
C MET A 1 19.42 -16.16 24.53
N SER A 2 20.37 -17.11 24.49
CA SER A 2 21.80 -16.80 24.46
C SER A 2 22.33 -16.95 23.02
N LEU A 3 22.83 -15.87 22.45
CA LEU A 3 23.46 -15.87 21.12
C LEU A 3 24.87 -16.43 21.25
N ARG A 4 25.12 -17.58 20.62
CA ARG A 4 26.47 -18.16 20.52
C ARG A 4 27.10 -17.71 19.21
N PHE A 5 28.24 -17.03 19.31
CA PHE A 5 29.10 -16.72 18.18
C PHE A 5 30.19 -17.80 18.12
N PRO A 6 30.10 -18.78 17.22
CA PRO A 6 31.12 -19.82 17.10
C PRO A 6 32.46 -19.27 16.64
N ASP A 7 32.45 -18.15 15.90
CA ASP A 7 33.65 -17.45 15.43
C ASP A 7 33.93 -16.21 16.29
N PRO A 8 35.09 -16.13 16.97
CA PRO A 8 35.48 -14.97 17.77
C PRO A 8 35.78 -13.72 16.92
N GLU A 9 36.24 -13.86 15.68
CA GLU A 9 36.50 -12.71 14.80
C GLU A 9 35.18 -12.06 14.38
N GLN A 10 34.19 -12.89 14.01
CA GLN A 10 32.82 -12.42 13.75
C GLN A 10 32.26 -11.64 14.95
N ARG A 11 32.43 -12.15 16.17
CA ARG A 11 32.00 -11.44 17.39
C ARG A 11 32.69 -10.08 17.53
N ALA A 12 34.01 -10.02 17.28
CA ALA A 12 34.78 -8.79 17.37
C ALA A 12 34.33 -7.75 16.33
N ALA A 13 34.07 -8.18 15.09
CA ALA A 13 33.56 -7.33 14.02
C ALA A 13 32.19 -6.73 14.37
N ILE A 14 31.26 -7.55 14.86
CA ILE A 14 29.93 -7.07 15.29
C ILE A 14 30.04 -6.08 16.45
N ALA A 15 30.92 -6.36 17.42
CA ALA A 15 31.17 -5.43 18.53
C ALA A 15 31.80 -4.10 18.07
N ALA A 16 32.64 -4.13 17.04
CA ALA A 16 33.20 -2.92 16.44
C ALA A 16 32.14 -2.11 15.71
N ALA A 17 31.28 -2.76 14.92
CA ALA A 17 30.16 -2.11 14.24
C ALA A 17 29.19 -1.46 15.23
N ALA A 18 28.79 -2.18 16.29
CA ALA A 18 27.94 -1.63 17.34
C ALA A 18 28.55 -0.39 18.01
N ARG A 19 29.88 -0.39 18.26
CA ARG A 19 30.58 0.78 18.80
C ARG A 19 30.61 1.96 17.83
N GLN A 20 30.75 1.72 16.53
CA GLN A 20 30.69 2.78 15.51
C GLN A 20 29.32 3.45 15.46
N GLU A 21 28.25 2.69 15.67
CA GLU A 21 26.88 3.20 15.77
C GLU A 21 26.51 3.74 17.16
N GLY A 22 27.42 3.64 18.14
CA GLY A 22 27.20 4.15 19.49
C GLY A 22 26.19 3.34 20.32
N VAL A 23 25.87 2.11 19.90
CA VAL A 23 24.87 1.24 20.54
C VAL A 23 25.52 0.03 21.22
N SER A 24 24.75 -0.63 22.09
CA SER A 24 25.20 -1.90 22.66
C SER A 24 25.25 -3.00 21.59
N MET A 25 26.14 -3.99 21.75
CA MET A 25 26.20 -5.13 20.82
C MET A 25 24.86 -5.88 20.72
N GLN A 26 24.12 -5.99 21.82
CA GLN A 26 22.82 -6.65 21.84
C GLN A 26 21.79 -5.87 21.03
N GLU A 27 21.71 -4.57 21.25
CA GLU A 27 20.83 -3.66 20.52
C GLU A 27 21.15 -3.66 19.02
N TYR A 28 22.43 -3.59 18.65
CA TYR A 28 22.87 -3.72 17.27
C TYR A 28 22.34 -4.99 16.59
N ILE A 29 22.45 -6.14 17.26
CA ILE A 29 21.97 -7.43 16.73
C ILE A 29 20.44 -7.45 16.63
N LEU A 30 19.74 -6.93 17.65
CA LEU A 30 18.28 -6.84 17.67
C LEU A 30 17.76 -5.96 16.53
N SER A 31 18.36 -4.79 16.33
CA SER A 31 18.03 -3.87 15.25
C SER A 31 18.30 -4.49 13.88
N ALA A 32 19.46 -5.14 13.70
CA ALA A 32 19.78 -5.83 12.45
C ALA A 32 18.81 -7.00 12.17
N ALA A 33 18.43 -7.77 13.19
CA ALA A 33 17.47 -8.86 13.06
C ALA A 33 16.08 -8.33 12.70
N TYR A 34 15.63 -7.26 13.35
CA TYR A 34 14.37 -6.59 13.05
C TYR A 34 14.35 -6.07 11.61
N ALA A 35 15.37 -5.31 11.20
CA ALA A 35 15.49 -4.79 9.85
C ALA A 35 15.45 -5.90 8.80
N ARG A 36 16.11 -7.03 9.05
CA ARG A 36 16.05 -8.19 8.15
C ARG A 36 14.68 -8.85 8.13
N ALA A 37 13.99 -8.94 9.28
CA ALA A 37 12.66 -9.52 9.38
C ALA A 37 11.61 -8.67 8.64
N THR A 38 11.74 -7.34 8.67
CA THR A 38 10.78 -6.41 8.02
C THR A 38 11.19 -5.98 6.61
N ALA A 39 12.35 -6.41 6.10
CA ALA A 39 12.87 -5.95 4.82
C ALA A 39 11.90 -6.18 3.64
N VAL A 40 11.27 -7.35 3.61
CA VAL A 40 10.31 -7.72 2.54
C VAL A 40 9.03 -6.91 2.66
N GLU A 41 8.51 -6.75 3.88
CA GLU A 41 7.32 -5.94 4.15
C GLU A 41 7.54 -4.48 3.75
N ASN A 42 8.67 -3.88 4.14
CA ASN A 42 9.01 -2.51 3.78
C ASN A 42 9.09 -2.34 2.26
N THR A 43 9.77 -3.26 1.57
CA THR A 43 9.85 -3.25 0.09
C THR A 43 8.47 -3.32 -0.55
N PHE A 44 7.58 -4.18 -0.02
CA PHE A 44 6.21 -4.29 -0.50
C PHE A 44 5.42 -2.99 -0.29
N LEU A 45 5.48 -2.41 0.91
CA LEU A 45 4.75 -1.18 1.24
C LEU A 45 5.22 0.01 0.39
N ASP A 46 6.51 0.11 0.11
CA ASP A 46 7.07 1.16 -0.73
C ASP A 46 6.59 1.01 -2.18
N ALA A 47 6.68 -0.18 -2.76
CA ALA A 47 6.15 -0.46 -4.10
C ALA A 47 4.62 -0.24 -4.17
N PHE A 48 3.89 -0.57 -3.10
CA PHE A 48 2.46 -0.34 -3.01
C PHE A 48 2.12 1.16 -3.02
N ARG A 49 2.82 1.97 -2.23
CA ARG A 49 2.64 3.43 -2.22
C ARG A 49 2.96 4.06 -3.57
N GLU A 50 4.03 3.60 -4.23
CA GLU A 50 4.37 4.04 -5.59
C GLU A 50 3.25 3.70 -6.58
N SER A 51 2.71 2.48 -6.51
CA SER A 51 1.58 2.04 -7.35
C SER A 51 0.32 2.88 -7.11
N MET A 52 -0.02 3.14 -5.85
CA MET A 52 -1.16 3.99 -5.47
C MET A 52 -0.99 5.43 -5.96
N THR A 53 0.21 5.99 -5.84
CA THR A 53 0.52 7.34 -6.32
C THR A 53 0.37 7.41 -7.83
N ARG A 54 0.98 6.47 -8.56
CA ARG A 54 0.87 6.39 -10.02
C ARG A 54 -0.59 6.27 -10.47
N SER A 55 -1.37 5.43 -9.79
CA SER A 55 -2.78 5.25 -10.12
C SER A 55 -3.58 6.53 -9.84
N GLY A 56 -3.33 7.17 -8.70
CA GLY A 56 -3.94 8.46 -8.35
C GLY A 56 -3.61 9.57 -9.35
N ASP A 57 -2.35 9.64 -9.81
CA ASP A 57 -1.92 10.60 -10.83
C ASP A 57 -2.66 10.37 -12.15
N VAL A 58 -2.88 9.12 -12.57
CA VAL A 58 -3.68 8.81 -13.77
C VAL A 58 -5.12 9.27 -13.61
N PHE A 59 -5.76 9.00 -12.47
CA PHE A 59 -7.14 9.46 -12.23
C PHE A 59 -7.25 10.98 -12.13
N ALA A 60 -6.24 11.66 -11.58
CA ALA A 60 -6.20 13.12 -11.49
C ALA A 60 -5.85 13.80 -12.83
N ALA A 61 -5.05 13.14 -13.66
CA ALA A 61 -4.64 13.61 -14.98
C ALA A 61 -5.70 13.41 -16.07
N GLU A 62 -6.83 12.77 -15.75
CA GLU A 62 -8.03 12.74 -16.60
C GLU A 62 -9.02 13.86 -16.20
N PRO A 63 -8.83 15.12 -16.65
CA PRO A 63 -9.90 16.10 -16.56
C PRO A 63 -10.94 15.76 -17.63
N GLY A 64 -12.05 15.16 -17.22
CA GLY A 64 -13.32 15.34 -17.92
C GLY A 64 -13.79 14.21 -18.83
N THR A 65 -14.17 13.08 -18.25
CA THR A 65 -15.17 12.17 -18.86
C THR A 65 -16.28 11.73 -17.90
N THR A 66 -16.18 12.08 -16.62
CA THR A 66 -17.10 11.63 -15.57
C THR A 66 -18.21 12.61 -15.20
N ASP A 67 -18.23 13.84 -15.74
CA ASP A 67 -19.47 14.63 -15.69
C ASP A 67 -20.36 14.16 -16.84
N PRO A 68 -21.44 13.40 -16.57
CA PRO A 68 -22.34 12.95 -17.61
C PRO A 68 -22.88 14.17 -18.35
N SER A 69 -22.87 14.10 -19.68
CA SER A 69 -23.42 15.17 -20.52
C SER A 69 -24.88 15.44 -20.14
N ALA A 70 -25.40 16.63 -20.47
CA ALA A 70 -26.80 16.95 -20.24
C ALA A 70 -27.75 15.90 -20.87
N GLU A 71 -27.34 15.30 -21.99
CA GLU A 71 -28.07 14.22 -22.65
C GLU A 71 -28.02 12.91 -21.86
N GLN A 72 -26.86 12.54 -21.32
CA GLN A 72 -26.71 11.36 -20.48
C GLN A 72 -27.52 11.48 -19.18
N ARG A 73 -27.49 12.65 -18.51
CA ARG A 73 -28.34 12.92 -17.34
C ARG A 73 -29.83 12.86 -17.68
N ALA A 74 -30.24 13.38 -18.83
CA ALA A 74 -31.63 13.31 -19.27
C ALA A 74 -32.07 11.86 -19.58
N ALA A 75 -31.20 11.04 -20.16
CA ALA A 75 -31.46 9.63 -20.42
C ALA A 75 -31.57 8.83 -19.11
N GLU A 76 -30.69 9.09 -18.14
CA GLU A 76 -30.71 8.47 -16.82
C GLU A 76 -32.00 8.81 -16.05
N GLN A 77 -32.41 10.08 -16.04
CA GLN A 77 -33.66 10.51 -15.39
C GLN A 77 -34.90 9.87 -16.02
N ARG A 78 -34.91 9.68 -17.35
CA ARG A 78 -36.02 8.97 -18.02
C ARG A 78 -36.05 7.49 -17.65
N ALA A 79 -34.89 6.83 -17.63
CA ALA A 79 -34.80 5.42 -17.23
C ALA A 79 -35.24 5.20 -15.77
N LEU A 80 -34.87 6.11 -14.86
CA LEU A 80 -35.37 6.13 -13.48
C LEU A 80 -36.90 6.29 -13.43
N ALA A 81 -37.45 7.24 -14.17
CA ALA A 81 -38.90 7.48 -14.23
C ALA A 81 -39.68 6.31 -14.87
N GLU A 82 -39.06 5.53 -15.76
CA GLU A 82 -39.65 4.30 -16.32
C GLU A 82 -39.63 3.15 -15.31
N LEU A 83 -38.58 3.04 -14.49
CA LEU A 83 -38.46 2.03 -13.43
C LEU A 83 -39.37 2.31 -12.23
N GLU A 84 -39.60 3.59 -11.91
CA GLU A 84 -40.48 4.04 -10.82
C GLU A 84 -41.96 3.98 -11.19
N GLN A 85 -42.28 3.84 -12.49
CA GLN A 85 -43.65 3.55 -12.91
C GLN A 85 -43.93 2.06 -12.66
N PRO A 86 -44.84 1.70 -11.73
CA PRO A 86 -45.31 0.33 -11.65
C PRO A 86 -45.92 -0.01 -13.01
N GLU A 87 -45.49 -1.11 -13.63
CA GLU A 87 -46.03 -1.58 -14.91
C GLU A 87 -47.56 -1.68 -14.84
N ALA A 88 -48.25 -0.60 -15.18
CA ALA A 88 -49.67 -0.57 -15.44
C ALA A 88 -49.86 -1.17 -16.83
N GLY A 89 -49.72 -2.49 -16.93
CA GLY A 89 -50.17 -3.24 -18.10
C GLY A 89 -49.21 -4.29 -18.65
N ARG A 90 -48.94 -5.34 -17.87
CA ARG A 90 -48.82 -6.70 -18.44
C ARG A 90 -49.55 -7.71 -17.58
N ALA A 91 -50.87 -7.55 -17.55
CA ALA A 91 -51.79 -8.66 -17.33
C ALA A 91 -52.73 -8.71 -18.53
N ALA A 92 -52.46 -9.62 -19.45
CA ALA A 92 -53.41 -10.22 -20.38
C ALA A 92 -53.03 -11.69 -20.53
#